data_AF-A0A5C7VYU1-F1
#
_entry.id   AF-A0A5C7VYU1-F1
#
_cell.length_a   1.000
_cell.length_b   1.000
_cell.length_c   1.000
_cell.angle_alpha   90.00
_cell.angle_beta   90.00
_cell.angle_gamma   90.00
#
_symmetry.space_group_name_H-M   'P 1'
#
loop_
_entity.id
_entity.type
_entity.pdbx_description
1 polymer ?
#
loop_
_entity_poly.entity_id
_entity_poly.type
_entity_poly.pdbx_seq_one_letter_code
_entity_poly.pdbx_strand_id
1 'polypeptide(L)'
;MNDTPYIGRFAPTPSGYLHFGSLVAALASYLDARSVGGLWLLRMEDLDPPREMPGAQDAILRSLETYGFEWDGALVRQSERHAEYAALIQRLFAQGLAYACTCSRKQLEGTGGIYPGTCRNAGHPDHDAAIRLRVPELEYRFTDRVQGEFRQHLGREVGDFVIRRRDGLFAYQLAVVLDDAWQGVTDVVRGADLLDSTPRQLYLQELLGLPQPRYLHVPLVIQPDGHKLGKSYRSPPLPADQAPPLLARALRALGQQPPTELADGTPREVLA
;
A
#
# COMPACT_ATOMS: atom_id res chain seq x y z
N MET A 1 1.87 11.48 28.71
CA MET A 1 1.54 11.43 27.27
C MET A 1 1.20 9.98 27.00
N ASN A 2 -0.03 9.67 26.60
CA ASN A 2 -0.37 8.31 26.20
C ASN A 2 0.37 8.07 24.88
N ASP A 3 1.53 7.41 24.94
CA ASP A 3 2.18 6.93 23.72
C ASP A 3 1.23 5.92 23.09
N THR A 4 0.63 6.31 21.96
CA THR A 4 -0.14 5.37 21.16
C THR A 4 0.80 4.22 20.79
N PRO A 5 0.46 2.96 21.11
CA PRO A 5 1.34 1.83 20.85
C PRO A 5 1.62 1.73 19.35
N TYR A 6 2.88 1.44 18.98
CA TYR A 6 3.26 1.29 17.58
C TYR A 6 2.58 0.07 16.97
N ILE A 7 1.88 0.27 15.85
CA ILE A 7 1.30 -0.79 15.03
C ILE A 7 1.67 -0.52 13.57
N GLY A 8 2.56 -1.36 13.03
CA GLY A 8 2.95 -1.38 11.63
C GLY A 8 2.31 -2.55 10.89
N ARG A 9 2.49 -2.58 9.57
CA ARG A 9 2.04 -3.72 8.75
C ARG A 9 2.84 -3.92 7.48
N PHE A 10 2.87 -5.15 7.00
CA PHE A 10 3.18 -5.48 5.61
C PHE A 10 1.91 -5.88 4.86
N ALA A 11 1.70 -5.28 3.68
CA ALA A 11 0.46 -5.40 2.92
C ALA A 11 0.72 -5.81 1.46
N PRO A 12 1.10 -7.07 1.17
CA PRO A 12 1.41 -7.50 -0.19
C PRO A 12 0.15 -7.79 -1.03
N THR A 13 0.19 -7.41 -2.31
CA THR A 13 -0.77 -7.86 -3.34
C THR A 13 -0.30 -9.20 -3.95
N PRO A 14 -1.15 -10.25 -4.01
CA PRO A 14 -0.79 -11.58 -4.53
C PRO A 14 -0.82 -11.67 -6.07
N SER A 15 -0.33 -10.65 -6.75
CA SER A 15 -0.19 -10.62 -8.23
C SER A 15 1.04 -11.41 -8.74
N GLY A 16 1.77 -12.06 -7.83
CA GLY A 16 3.02 -12.75 -8.05
C GLY A 16 3.72 -13.04 -6.73
N TYR A 17 4.88 -13.70 -6.78
CA TYR A 17 5.66 -14.03 -5.58
C TYR A 17 6.33 -12.80 -4.96
N LEU A 18 6.79 -12.94 -3.70
CA LEU A 18 7.72 -11.98 -3.14
C LEU A 18 8.99 -11.95 -4.00
N HIS A 19 9.47 -10.74 -4.26
CA HIS A 19 10.76 -10.47 -4.87
C HIS A 19 11.59 -9.61 -3.91
N PHE A 20 12.85 -9.34 -4.28
CA PHE A 20 13.77 -8.62 -3.39
C PHE A 20 13.25 -7.24 -2.95
N GLY A 21 12.56 -6.49 -3.83
CA GLY A 21 11.90 -5.24 -3.46
C GLY A 21 10.81 -5.42 -2.39
N SER A 22 9.97 -6.45 -2.50
CA SER A 22 8.98 -6.78 -1.46
C SER A 22 9.65 -7.23 -0.16
N LEU A 23 10.77 -7.96 -0.25
CA LEU A 23 11.57 -8.34 0.92
C LEU A 23 12.11 -7.10 1.65
N VAL A 24 12.63 -6.11 0.92
CA VAL A 24 13.10 -4.85 1.50
C VAL A 24 11.96 -4.10 2.21
N ALA A 25 10.77 -4.05 1.61
CA ALA A 25 9.60 -3.43 2.24
C ALA A 25 9.13 -4.18 3.50
N ALA A 26 9.07 -5.52 3.44
CA ALA A 26 8.73 -6.37 4.57
C ALA A 26 9.75 -6.17 5.71
N LEU A 27 11.04 -6.27 5.40
CA LEU A 27 12.13 -6.09 6.37
C LEU A 27 12.10 -4.71 7.02
N ALA A 28 11.95 -3.64 6.24
CA ALA A 28 11.89 -2.29 6.78
C ALA A 28 10.71 -2.11 7.73
N SER A 29 9.51 -2.52 7.32
CA SER A 29 8.32 -2.40 8.16
C SER A 29 8.40 -3.27 9.42
N TYR A 30 9.01 -4.45 9.32
CA TYR A 30 9.21 -5.37 10.43
C TYR A 30 10.18 -4.79 11.46
N LEU A 31 11.37 -4.39 11.02
CA LEU A 31 12.39 -3.84 11.92
C LEU A 31 11.96 -2.52 12.55
N ASP A 32 11.24 -1.67 11.79
CA ASP A 32 10.70 -0.42 12.34
C ASP A 32 9.73 -0.72 13.51
N ALA A 33 8.87 -1.72 13.37
CA ALA A 33 7.98 -2.16 14.44
C ALA A 33 8.72 -2.80 15.62
N ARG A 34 9.59 -3.77 15.33
CA ARG A 34 10.28 -4.56 16.37
C ARG A 34 11.29 -3.73 17.17
N SER A 35 11.93 -2.74 16.56
CA SER A 35 12.90 -1.85 17.23
C SER A 35 12.31 -1.07 18.41
N VAL A 36 10.99 -0.88 18.44
CA VAL A 36 10.26 -0.17 19.51
C VAL A 36 9.31 -1.09 20.27
N GLY A 37 9.42 -2.41 20.09
CA GLY A 37 8.51 -3.39 20.72
C GLY A 37 7.06 -3.29 20.24
N GLY A 38 6.83 -2.77 19.03
CA GLY A 38 5.52 -2.61 18.42
C GLY A 38 4.97 -3.88 17.77
N LEU A 39 3.72 -3.79 17.33
CA LEU A 39 3.06 -4.85 16.56
C LEU A 39 3.37 -4.72 15.07
N TRP A 40 3.54 -5.85 14.40
CA TRP A 40 3.69 -5.94 12.95
C TRP A 40 2.65 -6.87 12.35
N LEU A 41 1.65 -6.29 11.68
CA LEU A 41 0.52 -7.01 11.12
C LEU A 41 0.78 -7.47 9.68
N LEU A 42 0.03 -8.48 9.23
CA LEU A 42 0.03 -8.93 7.84
C LEU A 42 -1.38 -8.82 7.25
N ARG A 43 -1.48 -8.16 6.09
CA ARG A 43 -2.72 -8.03 5.31
C ARG A 43 -2.49 -8.39 3.85
N MET A 44 -3.22 -9.37 3.32
CA MET A 44 -3.22 -9.67 1.90
C MET A 44 -4.12 -8.68 1.15
N GLU A 45 -3.57 -7.97 0.17
CA GLU A 45 -4.30 -7.01 -0.68
C GLU A 45 -4.82 -7.68 -1.96
N ASP A 46 -5.71 -8.66 -1.80
CA ASP A 46 -6.37 -9.48 -2.83
C ASP A 46 -7.67 -8.83 -3.37
N LEU A 47 -7.53 -7.61 -3.92
CA LEU A 47 -8.64 -6.80 -4.43
C LEU A 47 -8.89 -6.89 -5.94
N ASP A 48 -8.01 -7.56 -6.69
CA ASP A 48 -8.10 -7.64 -8.16
C ASP A 48 -7.92 -9.09 -8.61
N PRO A 49 -8.94 -9.95 -8.42
CA PRO A 49 -8.86 -11.38 -8.74
C PRO A 49 -8.35 -11.69 -10.17
N PRO A 50 -8.71 -10.92 -11.22
CA PRO A 50 -8.13 -11.10 -12.55
C PRO A 50 -6.60 -10.94 -12.63
N ARG A 51 -5.99 -10.21 -11.71
CA ARG A 51 -4.53 -9.99 -11.64
C ARG A 51 -3.84 -10.92 -10.64
N GLU A 52 -4.58 -11.62 -9.82
CA GLU A 52 -4.02 -12.54 -8.84
C GLU A 52 -3.41 -13.77 -9.50
N MET A 53 -2.30 -14.24 -8.93
CA MET A 53 -1.64 -15.46 -9.40
C MET A 53 -2.05 -16.61 -8.48
N PRO A 54 -2.64 -17.69 -9.02
CA PRO A 54 -2.97 -18.88 -8.22
C PRO A 54 -1.76 -19.39 -7.42
N GLY A 55 -1.96 -19.63 -6.12
CA GLY A 55 -0.90 -20.09 -5.22
C GLY A 55 0.10 -19.01 -4.77
N ALA A 56 0.02 -17.77 -5.28
CA ALA A 56 0.93 -16.70 -4.88
C ALA A 56 0.73 -16.29 -3.41
N GLN A 57 -0.51 -16.27 -2.92
CA GLN A 57 -0.80 -15.99 -1.52
C GLN A 57 -0.07 -16.98 -0.59
N ASP A 58 -0.26 -18.28 -0.81
CA ASP A 58 0.41 -19.29 0.02
C ASP A 58 1.93 -19.24 -0.12
N ALA A 59 2.44 -18.94 -1.31
CA ALA A 59 3.87 -18.77 -1.53
C ALA A 59 4.44 -17.55 -0.79
N ILE A 60 3.70 -16.42 -0.76
CA ILE A 60 4.07 -15.24 0.01
C ILE A 60 4.17 -15.58 1.50
N LEU A 61 3.15 -16.26 2.05
CA LEU A 61 3.13 -16.66 3.47
C LEU A 61 4.31 -17.57 3.80
N ARG A 62 4.52 -18.64 3.01
CA ARG A 62 5.67 -19.54 3.18
C ARG A 62 7.00 -18.82 3.09
N SER A 63 7.15 -17.87 2.15
CA SER A 63 8.38 -17.08 2.04
C SER A 63 8.62 -16.22 3.28
N LEU A 64 7.58 -15.58 3.83
CA LEU A 64 7.73 -14.79 5.06
C LEU A 64 8.18 -15.66 6.24
N GLU A 65 7.53 -16.80 6.43
CA GLU A 65 7.87 -17.78 7.48
C GLU A 65 9.30 -18.31 7.31
N THR A 66 9.68 -18.70 6.09
CA THR A 66 11.03 -19.20 5.76
C THR A 66 12.10 -18.15 6.05
N TYR A 67 11.78 -16.87 5.84
CA TYR A 67 12.67 -15.75 6.10
C TYR A 67 12.62 -15.28 7.56
N GLY A 68 11.92 -15.99 8.44
CA GLY A 68 11.89 -15.72 9.88
C GLY A 68 10.97 -14.59 10.31
N PHE A 69 10.12 -14.07 9.41
CA PHE A 69 9.15 -13.03 9.78
C PHE A 69 7.99 -13.62 10.60
N GLU A 70 7.69 -12.98 11.72
CA GLU A 70 6.60 -13.35 12.62
C GLU A 70 5.65 -12.15 12.73
N TRP A 71 4.44 -12.26 12.16
CA TRP A 71 3.40 -11.23 12.26
C TRP A 71 2.48 -11.46 13.45
N ASP A 72 1.96 -10.36 13.98
CA ASP A 72 1.08 -10.36 15.13
C ASP A 72 -0.39 -10.43 14.70
N GLY A 73 -1.19 -11.20 15.44
CA GLY A 73 -2.61 -11.38 15.17
C GLY A 73 -2.92 -12.25 13.96
N ALA A 74 -4.17 -12.19 13.50
CA ALA A 74 -4.63 -12.96 12.35
C ALA A 74 -4.26 -12.28 11.02
N LEU A 75 -3.96 -13.09 10.00
CA LEU A 75 -3.88 -12.61 8.63
C LEU A 75 -5.24 -12.05 8.18
N VAL A 76 -5.23 -10.82 7.70
CA VAL A 76 -6.41 -10.17 7.10
C VAL A 76 -6.35 -10.31 5.58
N ARG A 77 -7.51 -10.53 4.94
CA ARG A 77 -7.67 -10.50 3.47
C ARG A 77 -8.64 -9.41 3.08
N GLN A 78 -8.30 -8.61 2.07
CA GLN A 78 -9.17 -7.54 1.59
C GLN A 78 -10.38 -8.09 0.82
N SER A 79 -10.26 -9.27 0.21
CA SER A 79 -11.37 -9.99 -0.42
C SER A 79 -12.53 -10.29 0.54
N GLU A 80 -12.24 -10.43 1.83
CA GLU A 80 -13.23 -10.67 2.89
C GLU A 80 -13.89 -9.39 3.42
N ARG A 81 -13.45 -8.21 2.94
CA ARG A 81 -13.87 -6.89 3.47
C ARG A 81 -14.71 -6.06 2.49
N HIS A 82 -15.12 -6.65 1.38
CA HIS A 82 -15.89 -5.96 0.33
C HIS A 82 -17.17 -5.26 0.82
N ALA A 83 -17.84 -5.83 1.83
CA ALA A 83 -19.05 -5.23 2.41
C ALA A 83 -18.76 -3.85 3.05
N GLU A 84 -17.63 -3.72 3.73
CA GLU A 84 -17.21 -2.48 4.40
C GLU A 84 -16.90 -1.39 3.38
N TYR A 85 -16.20 -1.74 2.30
CA TYR A 85 -15.89 -0.81 1.22
C TYR A 85 -17.16 -0.34 0.50
N ALA A 86 -18.09 -1.28 0.23
CA ALA A 86 -19.37 -0.97 -0.40
C ALA A 86 -20.21 -0.01 0.47
N ALA A 87 -20.31 -0.29 1.78
CA ALA A 87 -21.03 0.57 2.72
C ALA A 87 -20.45 1.99 2.76
N LEU A 88 -19.12 2.11 2.80
CA LEU A 88 -18.43 3.39 2.78
C LEU A 88 -18.71 4.18 1.49
N ILE A 89 -18.62 3.52 0.33
CA ILE A 89 -18.92 4.16 -0.96
C ILE A 89 -20.36 4.66 -1.01
N GLN A 90 -21.33 3.86 -0.55
CA GLN A 90 -22.73 4.26 -0.52
C GLN A 90 -22.94 5.48 0.38
N ARG A 91 -22.28 5.53 1.55
CA ARG A 91 -22.31 6.70 2.43
C ARG A 91 -21.75 7.95 1.76
N LEU A 92 -20.57 7.84 1.14
CA LEU A 92 -19.93 8.97 0.44
C LEU A 92 -20.77 9.45 -0.75
N PHE A 93 -21.39 8.53 -1.48
CA PHE A 93 -22.29 8.84 -2.59
C PHE A 93 -23.55 9.57 -2.12
N ALA A 94 -24.21 9.07 -1.07
CA ALA A 94 -25.39 9.68 -0.49
C ALA A 94 -25.13 11.08 0.10
N GLN A 95 -23.93 11.33 0.62
CA GLN A 95 -23.50 12.64 1.11
C GLN A 95 -23.06 13.60 -0.01
N GLY A 96 -23.08 13.15 -1.26
CA GLY A 96 -22.61 13.94 -2.40
C GLY A 96 -21.09 14.14 -2.43
N LEU A 97 -20.32 13.43 -1.60
CA LEU A 97 -18.86 13.48 -1.54
C LEU A 97 -18.21 12.60 -2.62
N ALA A 98 -18.97 11.64 -3.17
CA ALA A 98 -18.60 10.85 -4.33
C ALA A 98 -19.68 10.95 -5.42
N TYR A 99 -19.32 10.63 -6.66
CA TYR A 99 -20.25 10.65 -7.79
C TYR A 99 -19.90 9.60 -8.84
N ALA A 100 -20.90 9.26 -9.66
CA ALA A 100 -20.76 8.29 -10.74
C ALA A 100 -20.16 8.93 -12.00
N CYS A 101 -19.18 8.24 -12.59
CA CYS A 101 -18.48 8.62 -13.80
C CYS A 101 -18.67 7.56 -14.88
N THR A 102 -19.28 7.98 -15.98
CA THR A 102 -19.56 7.13 -17.16
C THR A 102 -18.56 7.35 -18.30
N CYS A 103 -17.59 8.24 -18.12
CA CYS A 103 -16.55 8.52 -19.12
C CYS A 103 -15.79 7.24 -19.50
N SER A 104 -15.69 6.99 -20.80
CA SER A 104 -14.86 5.94 -21.37
C SER A 104 -13.37 6.28 -21.25
N ARG A 105 -12.50 5.27 -21.36
CA ARG A 105 -11.04 5.48 -21.42
C ARG A 105 -10.65 6.46 -22.52
N LYS A 106 -11.26 6.32 -23.71
CA LYS A 106 -11.05 7.20 -24.86
C LYS A 106 -11.37 8.67 -24.56
N GLN A 107 -12.44 8.95 -23.81
CA GLN A 107 -12.78 10.32 -23.40
C GLN A 107 -11.79 10.91 -22.38
N LEU A 108 -11.03 10.06 -21.70
CA LEU A 108 -10.04 10.47 -20.69
C LEU A 108 -8.61 10.48 -21.26
N GLU A 109 -8.42 10.06 -22.51
CA GLU A 109 -7.14 10.20 -23.21
C GLU A 109 -6.74 11.68 -23.29
N GLY A 110 -5.45 11.97 -23.10
CA GLY A 110 -4.93 13.34 -23.15
C GLY A 110 -5.12 14.17 -21.88
N THR A 111 -5.80 13.65 -20.85
CA THR A 111 -6.00 14.36 -19.57
C THR A 111 -4.79 14.33 -18.63
N GLY A 112 -3.71 13.63 -19.01
CA GLY A 112 -2.55 13.43 -18.15
C GLY A 112 -2.82 12.60 -16.89
N GLY A 113 -3.96 11.89 -16.84
CA GLY A 113 -4.39 11.10 -15.68
C GLY A 113 -5.24 11.88 -14.67
N ILE A 114 -5.38 13.19 -14.84
CA ILE A 114 -6.19 14.07 -13.98
C ILE A 114 -7.59 14.16 -14.54
N TYR A 115 -8.60 13.73 -13.77
CA TYR A 115 -9.97 13.73 -14.26
C TYR A 115 -10.50 15.16 -14.48
N PRO A 116 -11.04 15.50 -15.67
CA PRO A 116 -11.45 16.88 -16.00
C PRO A 116 -12.80 17.30 -15.37
N GLY A 117 -13.42 16.45 -14.55
CA GLY A 117 -14.66 16.80 -13.84
C GLY A 117 -15.95 16.69 -14.66
N THR A 118 -15.93 16.08 -15.85
CA THR A 118 -17.09 16.02 -16.78
C THR A 118 -18.38 15.50 -16.13
N CYS A 119 -18.30 14.46 -15.30
CA CYS A 119 -19.45 13.86 -14.63
C CYS A 119 -19.69 14.40 -13.22
N ARG A 120 -18.87 15.35 -12.74
CA ARG A 120 -18.84 15.78 -11.33
C ARG A 120 -20.21 16.25 -10.84
N ASN A 121 -20.99 16.90 -11.69
CA ASN A 121 -22.35 17.35 -11.35
C ASN A 121 -23.43 16.78 -12.30
N ALA A 122 -23.13 15.66 -12.98
CA ALA A 122 -24.03 15.10 -14.00
C ALA A 122 -25.20 14.28 -13.44
N GLY A 123 -25.18 13.95 -12.14
CA GLY A 123 -26.28 13.23 -11.48
C GLY A 123 -26.48 11.80 -12.00
N HIS A 124 -25.45 11.18 -12.55
CA HIS A 124 -25.53 9.80 -13.04
C HIS A 124 -25.82 8.81 -11.90
N PRO A 125 -26.58 7.74 -12.18
CA PRO A 125 -26.77 6.66 -11.23
C PRO A 125 -25.46 5.88 -11.03
N ASP A 126 -25.36 5.14 -9.93
CA ASP A 126 -24.14 4.42 -9.51
C ASP A 126 -23.97 3.03 -10.14
N HIS A 127 -24.80 2.68 -11.13
CA HIS A 127 -24.70 1.44 -11.91
C HIS A 127 -23.94 1.66 -13.21
N ASP A 128 -23.19 0.64 -13.64
CA ASP A 128 -22.35 0.68 -14.85
C ASP A 128 -21.47 1.95 -14.96
N ALA A 129 -20.97 2.41 -13.81
CA ALA A 129 -20.17 3.61 -13.68
C ALA A 129 -19.01 3.36 -12.71
N ALA A 130 -17.90 4.06 -12.93
CA ALA A 130 -16.90 4.19 -11.89
C ALA A 130 -17.40 5.19 -10.84
N ILE A 131 -17.07 5.00 -9.57
CA ILE A 131 -17.33 5.98 -8.52
C ILE A 131 -16.05 6.75 -8.25
N ARG A 132 -16.12 8.08 -8.37
CA ARG A 132 -15.03 9.01 -8.08
C ARG A 132 -15.30 9.77 -6.80
N LEU A 133 -14.25 10.02 -6.03
CA LEU A 133 -14.29 10.91 -4.89
C LEU A 133 -14.15 12.35 -5.38
N ARG A 134 -14.94 13.28 -4.84
CA ARG A 134 -14.72 14.72 -5.06
C ARG A 134 -13.46 15.13 -4.31
N VAL A 135 -12.51 15.69 -5.02
CA VAL A 135 -11.25 16.17 -4.47
C VAL A 135 -11.28 17.70 -4.35
N PRO A 136 -10.81 18.26 -3.22
CA PRO A 136 -10.79 19.70 -3.00
C PRO A 136 -9.61 20.37 -3.70
N GLU A 137 -9.73 21.68 -3.94
CA GLU A 137 -8.63 22.54 -4.39
C GLU A 137 -7.73 22.92 -3.21
N LEU A 138 -7.07 21.90 -2.61
CA LEU A 138 -6.22 22.06 -1.44
C LEU A 138 -4.86 21.38 -1.63
N GLU A 139 -3.83 21.97 -1.01
CA GLU A 139 -2.51 21.38 -0.85
C GLU A 139 -2.45 20.56 0.43
N TYR A 140 -2.07 19.30 0.29
CA TYR A 140 -1.76 18.42 1.42
C TYR A 140 -0.25 18.35 1.60
N ARG A 141 0.18 18.35 2.86
CA ARG A 141 1.58 18.24 3.27
C ARG A 141 1.73 17.17 4.34
N PHE A 142 2.85 16.46 4.33
CA PHE A 142 3.25 15.59 5.44
C PHE A 142 4.77 15.48 5.51
N THR A 143 5.25 15.09 6.68
CA THR A 143 6.67 14.79 6.89
C THR A 143 6.86 13.29 6.83
N ASP A 144 7.55 12.81 5.81
CA ASP A 144 8.00 11.44 5.73
C ASP A 144 9.27 11.25 6.55
N ARG A 145 9.35 10.14 7.30
CA ARG A 145 10.48 9.85 8.19
C ARG A 145 11.81 9.61 7.45
N VAL A 146 11.78 9.34 6.14
CA VAL A 146 12.97 9.15 5.29
C VAL A 146 13.03 10.17 4.14
N GLN A 147 11.91 10.45 3.48
CA GLN A 147 11.87 11.36 2.31
C GLN A 147 11.80 12.85 2.69
N GLY A 148 11.57 13.17 3.97
CA GLY A 148 11.42 14.54 4.45
C GLY A 148 10.05 15.13 4.13
N GLU A 149 9.98 16.46 4.00
CA GLU A 149 8.72 17.14 3.69
C GLU A 149 8.25 16.86 2.26
N PHE A 150 7.00 16.40 2.14
CA PHE A 150 6.33 16.20 0.86
C PHE A 150 5.04 17.01 0.79
N ARG A 151 4.76 17.60 -0.37
CA ARG A 151 3.54 18.38 -0.64
C ARG A 151 2.97 18.05 -2.00
N GLN A 152 1.64 18.10 -2.11
CA GLN A 152 0.93 17.90 -3.36
C GLN A 152 -0.40 18.65 -3.35
N HIS A 153 -0.70 19.37 -4.42
CA HIS A 153 -1.98 20.03 -4.63
C HIS A 153 -2.99 19.08 -5.27
N LEU A 154 -3.91 18.54 -4.48
CA LEU A 154 -4.77 17.43 -4.92
C LEU A 154 -5.66 17.79 -6.11
N GLY A 155 -6.32 18.95 -6.11
CA GLY A 155 -7.19 19.36 -7.23
C GLY A 155 -6.46 19.51 -8.57
N ARG A 156 -5.18 19.91 -8.55
CA ARG A 156 -4.39 20.23 -9.75
C ARG A 156 -3.53 19.08 -10.23
N GLU A 157 -3.02 18.26 -9.32
CA GLU A 157 -2.04 17.21 -9.63
C GLU A 157 -2.65 15.81 -9.62
N VAL A 158 -3.82 15.63 -9.00
CA VAL A 158 -4.47 14.33 -8.87
C VAL A 158 -5.87 14.35 -9.50
N GLY A 159 -6.68 15.34 -9.14
CA GLY A 159 -8.09 15.43 -9.49
C GLY A 159 -8.95 14.34 -8.84
N ASP A 160 -10.22 14.30 -9.22
CA ASP A 160 -11.21 13.37 -8.67
C ASP A 160 -10.87 11.91 -9.00
N PHE A 161 -10.24 11.21 -8.05
CA PHE A 161 -9.76 9.85 -8.24
C PHE A 161 -10.86 8.79 -8.02
N VAL A 162 -10.68 7.63 -8.64
CA VAL A 162 -11.62 6.51 -8.56
C VAL A 162 -11.49 5.81 -7.21
N ILE A 163 -12.63 5.57 -6.55
CA ILE A 163 -12.75 4.74 -5.33
C ILE A 163 -13.43 3.39 -5.59
N ARG A 164 -14.21 3.28 -6.68
CA ARG A 164 -14.72 2.02 -7.23
C ARG A 164 -14.65 2.04 -8.75
N ARG A 165 -14.02 1.05 -9.35
CA ARG A 165 -13.92 0.91 -10.81
C ARG A 165 -15.28 0.54 -11.40
N ARG A 166 -15.45 0.78 -12.71
CA ARG A 166 -16.68 0.45 -13.44
C ARG A 166 -16.97 -1.06 -13.46
N ASP A 167 -15.94 -1.89 -13.41
CA ASP A 167 -16.04 -3.35 -13.29
C ASP A 167 -16.35 -3.82 -11.85
N GLY A 168 -16.61 -2.90 -10.92
CA GLY A 168 -17.01 -3.21 -9.54
C GLY A 168 -15.86 -3.33 -8.55
N LEU A 169 -14.61 -3.42 -9.01
CA LEU A 169 -13.45 -3.59 -8.12
C LEU A 169 -13.18 -2.31 -7.31
N PHE A 170 -12.84 -2.48 -6.03
CA PHE A 170 -12.53 -1.38 -5.12
C PHE A 170 -11.12 -0.84 -5.40
N ALA A 171 -10.95 0.48 -5.32
CA ALA A 171 -9.66 1.08 -5.54
C ALA A 171 -8.77 0.97 -4.29
N TYR A 172 -7.47 0.75 -4.52
CA TYR A 172 -6.43 0.70 -3.49
C TYR A 172 -6.55 1.85 -2.47
N GLN A 173 -6.73 3.10 -2.96
CA GLN A 173 -6.79 4.29 -2.11
C GLN A 173 -7.91 4.21 -1.05
N LEU A 174 -9.04 3.59 -1.38
CA LEU A 174 -10.16 3.43 -0.46
C LEU A 174 -9.87 2.32 0.56
N ALA A 175 -9.50 1.15 0.06
CA ALA A 175 -9.37 -0.04 0.89
C ALA A 175 -8.23 0.10 1.89
N VAL A 176 -7.07 0.61 1.48
CA VAL A 176 -5.91 0.79 2.36
C VAL A 176 -6.20 1.72 3.53
N VAL A 177 -6.92 2.83 3.30
CA VAL A 177 -7.28 3.80 4.34
C VAL A 177 -8.24 3.18 5.34
N LEU A 178 -9.27 2.48 4.86
CA LEU A 178 -10.25 1.88 5.75
C LEU A 178 -9.64 0.74 6.58
N ASP A 179 -8.78 -0.07 5.97
CA ASP A 179 -8.16 -1.21 6.64
C ASP A 179 -7.06 -0.80 7.62
N ASP A 180 -6.21 0.16 7.26
CA ASP A 180 -5.20 0.66 8.18
C ASP A 180 -5.87 1.27 9.43
N ALA A 181 -6.95 2.04 9.26
CA ALA A 181 -7.71 2.57 10.40
C ALA A 181 -8.41 1.47 11.22
N TRP A 182 -9.02 0.48 10.58
CA TRP A 182 -9.68 -0.63 11.27
C TRP A 182 -8.71 -1.53 12.04
N GLN A 183 -7.51 -1.76 11.50
CA GLN A 183 -6.44 -2.51 12.17
C GLN A 183 -5.67 -1.68 13.21
N GLY A 184 -5.99 -0.38 13.34
CA GLY A 184 -5.30 0.51 14.26
C GLY A 184 -3.86 0.82 13.87
N VAL A 185 -3.51 0.70 12.59
CA VAL A 185 -2.15 0.99 12.09
C VAL A 185 -1.78 2.43 12.42
N THR A 186 -0.66 2.61 13.10
CA THR A 186 -0.11 3.92 13.48
C THR A 186 1.06 4.34 12.60
N ASP A 187 1.73 3.37 11.96
CA ASP A 187 2.95 3.58 11.19
C ASP A 187 2.91 2.81 9.88
N VAL A 188 2.98 3.54 8.78
CA VAL A 188 2.99 3.00 7.43
C VAL A 188 4.40 3.09 6.86
N VAL A 189 5.09 1.95 6.89
CA VAL A 189 6.38 1.74 6.25
C VAL A 189 6.17 1.00 4.93
N ARG A 190 6.50 1.64 3.79
CA ARG A 190 6.27 1.06 2.45
C ARG A 190 7.25 1.62 1.41
N GLY A 191 7.24 1.11 0.18
CA GLY A 191 8.11 1.60 -0.91
C GLY A 191 7.77 3.02 -1.37
N ALA A 192 8.79 3.78 -1.76
CA ALA A 192 8.65 5.17 -2.22
C ALA A 192 7.87 5.35 -3.54
N ASP A 193 7.55 4.26 -4.24
CA ASP A 193 6.60 4.28 -5.35
C ASP A 193 5.16 4.58 -4.94
N LEU A 194 4.85 4.54 -3.64
CA LEU A 194 3.56 4.91 -3.07
C LEU A 194 3.58 6.27 -2.38
N LEU A 195 4.69 7.02 -2.46
CA LEU A 195 4.84 8.32 -1.81
C LEU A 195 3.75 9.30 -2.25
N ASP A 196 3.52 9.37 -3.57
CA ASP A 196 2.50 10.21 -4.21
C ASP A 196 1.05 9.81 -3.90
N SER A 197 0.84 8.65 -3.28
CA SER A 197 -0.47 8.17 -2.85
C SER A 197 -0.86 8.69 -1.47
N THR A 198 0.14 9.09 -0.68
CA THR A 198 -0.07 9.53 0.70
C THR A 198 -0.98 10.76 0.80
N PRO A 199 -0.84 11.84 0.01
CA PRO A 199 -1.74 12.99 0.08
C PRO A 199 -3.22 12.64 -0.18
N ARG A 200 -3.49 11.72 -1.13
CA ARG A 200 -4.85 11.20 -1.38
C ARG A 200 -5.41 10.45 -0.18
N GLN A 201 -4.56 9.67 0.49
CA GLN A 201 -4.94 8.88 1.65
C GLN A 201 -5.17 9.76 2.88
N LEU A 202 -4.33 10.77 3.10
CA LEU A 202 -4.52 11.78 4.15
C LEU A 202 -5.84 12.54 3.97
N TYR A 203 -6.17 12.94 2.75
CA TYR A 203 -7.46 13.55 2.45
C TYR A 203 -8.62 12.60 2.77
N LEU A 204 -8.54 11.34 2.35
CA LEU A 204 -9.60 10.37 2.64
C LEU A 204 -9.72 10.10 4.15
N GLN A 205 -8.61 10.05 4.90
CA GLN A 205 -8.62 9.92 6.35
C GLN A 205 -9.30 11.13 7.00
N GLU A 206 -8.92 12.34 6.62
CA GLU A 206 -9.54 13.58 7.13
C GLU A 206 -11.04 13.64 6.82
N LEU A 207 -11.43 13.34 5.58
CA LEU A 207 -12.83 13.32 5.14
C LEU A 207 -13.69 12.35 5.97
N LEU A 208 -13.08 11.26 6.42
CA LEU A 208 -13.75 10.20 7.18
C LEU A 208 -13.58 10.33 8.70
N GLY A 209 -12.84 11.34 9.18
CA GLY A 209 -12.51 11.51 10.60
C GLY A 209 -11.66 10.36 11.16
N LEU A 210 -10.83 9.73 10.32
CA LEU A 210 -9.95 8.62 10.69
C LEU A 210 -8.58 9.14 11.17
N PRO A 211 -7.87 8.38 12.03
CA PRO A 211 -6.51 8.72 12.42
C PRO A 211 -5.57 8.72 11.20
N GLN A 212 -4.58 9.63 11.23
CA GLN A 212 -3.53 9.70 10.23
C GLN A 212 -2.25 9.03 10.79
N PRO A 213 -1.75 7.96 10.16
CA PRO A 213 -0.53 7.30 10.62
C PRO A 213 0.71 8.13 10.29
N ARG A 214 1.83 7.77 10.90
CA ARG A 214 3.16 8.25 10.53
C ARG A 214 3.64 7.49 9.30
N TYR A 215 4.32 8.16 8.38
CA TYR A 215 4.76 7.56 7.13
C TYR A 215 6.29 7.48 7.02
N LEU A 216 6.76 6.37 6.47
CA LEU A 216 8.15 6.16 6.06
C LEU A 216 8.16 5.47 4.70
N HIS A 217 8.74 6.13 3.70
CA HIS A 217 8.86 5.58 2.36
C HIS A 217 10.29 5.14 2.07
N VAL A 218 10.51 3.82 1.98
CA VAL A 218 11.84 3.26 1.69
C VAL A 218 12.22 3.46 0.22
N PRO A 219 13.49 3.78 -0.09
CA PRO A 219 13.95 3.93 -1.46
C PRO A 219 13.66 2.71 -2.32
N LEU A 220 13.39 2.95 -3.61
CA LEU A 220 13.18 1.87 -4.56
C LEU A 220 14.49 1.13 -4.83
N VAL A 221 14.44 -0.21 -4.83
CA VAL A 221 15.57 -1.00 -5.31
C VAL A 221 15.65 -0.86 -6.82
N ILE A 222 16.74 -0.27 -7.31
CA ILE A 222 17.05 -0.12 -8.73
C ILE A 222 18.06 -1.22 -9.12
N GLN A 223 17.85 -1.84 -10.28
CA GLN A 223 18.79 -2.78 -10.87
C GLN A 223 20.03 -2.05 -11.41
N PRO A 224 21.18 -2.73 -11.59
CA PRO A 224 22.39 -2.11 -12.14
C PRO A 224 22.22 -1.48 -13.52
N ASP A 225 21.22 -1.91 -14.29
CA ASP A 225 20.84 -1.37 -15.60
C ASP A 225 19.98 -0.10 -15.53
N GLY A 226 19.71 0.41 -14.31
CA GLY A 226 18.91 1.61 -14.07
C GLY A 226 17.40 1.37 -14.04
N HIS A 227 16.92 0.16 -14.30
CA HIS A 227 15.50 -0.15 -14.21
C HIS A 227 15.07 -0.43 -12.77
N LYS A 228 13.87 0.02 -12.39
CA LYS A 228 13.25 -0.37 -11.10
C LYS A 228 13.18 -1.89 -11.05
N LEU A 229 13.59 -2.51 -9.94
CA LEU A 229 13.37 -3.94 -9.71
C LEU A 229 11.87 -4.18 -9.50
N GLY A 230 11.15 -4.27 -10.61
CA GLY A 230 9.70 -4.37 -10.66
C GLY A 230 9.19 -5.80 -10.60
N LYS A 231 7.91 -5.94 -10.23
CA LYS A 231 7.13 -7.16 -10.41
C LYS A 231 7.04 -7.47 -11.90
N SER A 232 7.94 -8.29 -12.42
CA SER A 232 7.58 -9.03 -13.64
C SER A 232 6.68 -10.18 -13.20
N TYR A 233 5.63 -10.51 -13.96
CA TYR A 233 4.77 -11.69 -13.74
C TYR A 233 5.54 -13.02 -13.71
N ARG A 234 6.86 -12.99 -13.93
CA ARG A 234 7.77 -14.13 -14.05
C ARG A 234 8.96 -14.08 -13.11
N SER A 235 8.98 -13.15 -12.14
CA SER A 235 10.05 -13.15 -11.15
C SER A 235 9.92 -14.43 -10.32
N PRO A 236 10.99 -15.26 -10.25
CA PRO A 236 10.95 -16.47 -9.44
C PRO A 236 10.72 -16.09 -7.97
N PRO A 237 10.14 -17.00 -7.17
CA PRO A 237 10.01 -16.77 -5.74
C PRO A 237 11.40 -16.58 -5.11
N LEU A 238 11.43 -15.87 -3.98
CA LEU A 238 12.62 -15.78 -3.15
C LEU A 238 13.12 -17.21 -2.81
N PRO A 239 14.39 -17.54 -3.10
CA PRO A 239 14.93 -18.86 -2.78
C PRO A 239 14.96 -19.08 -1.27
N ALA A 240 14.47 -20.23 -0.82
CA ALA A 240 14.37 -20.57 0.61
C ALA A 240 15.76 -20.74 1.27
N ASP A 241 16.71 -21.31 0.54
CA ASP A 241 18.09 -21.56 0.93
C ASP A 241 18.96 -20.29 0.98
N GLN A 242 18.43 -19.16 0.49
CA GLN A 242 19.15 -17.87 0.42
C GLN A 242 18.61 -16.85 1.44
N ALA A 243 17.84 -17.27 2.44
CA ALA A 243 17.18 -16.34 3.36
C ALA A 243 18.15 -15.41 4.13
N PRO A 244 19.16 -15.92 4.88
CA PRO A 244 20.12 -15.06 5.58
C PRO A 244 20.91 -14.10 4.66
N PRO A 245 21.54 -14.54 3.54
CA PRO A 245 22.29 -13.63 2.68
C PRO A 245 21.40 -12.60 1.98
N LEU A 246 20.15 -12.93 1.64
CA LEU A 246 19.20 -11.97 1.06
C LEU A 246 18.68 -10.96 2.10
N LEU A 247 18.48 -11.37 3.35
CA LEU A 247 18.15 -10.46 4.45
C LEU A 247 19.31 -9.49 4.72
N ALA A 248 20.56 -9.99 4.81
CA ALA A 248 21.75 -9.14 4.96
C ALA A 248 21.94 -8.19 3.77
N ARG A 249 21.59 -8.61 2.55
CA ARG A 249 21.55 -7.73 1.37
C ARG A 249 20.45 -6.68 1.47
N ALA A 250 19.26 -7.04 1.97
CA ALA A 250 18.15 -6.12 2.17
C ALA A 250 18.46 -5.08 3.25
N LEU A 251 19.12 -5.47 4.35
CA LEU A 251 19.66 -4.55 5.37
C LEU A 251 20.59 -3.51 4.74
N ARG A 252 21.55 -3.95 3.90
CA ARG A 252 22.43 -3.04 3.15
C ARG A 252 21.67 -2.11 2.21
N ALA A 253 20.63 -2.61 1.54
CA ALA A 253 19.76 -1.79 0.69
C ALA A 253 18.99 -0.72 1.49
N LEU A 254 18.72 -0.98 2.78
CA LEU A 254 18.14 -0.04 3.74
C LEU A 254 19.18 0.89 4.40
N GLY A 255 20.43 0.87 3.92
CA GLY A 255 21.52 1.70 4.46
C GLY A 255 22.11 1.20 5.78
N GLN A 256 21.74 0.00 6.23
CA GLN A 256 22.32 -0.63 7.42
C GLN A 256 23.68 -1.26 7.11
N GLN A 257 24.49 -1.47 8.15
CA GLN A 257 25.82 -2.08 8.06
C GLN A 257 25.87 -3.41 8.83
N PRO A 258 25.18 -4.47 8.36
CA PRO A 258 25.21 -5.76 9.04
C PRO A 258 26.63 -6.36 9.02
N PRO A 259 27.11 -6.94 10.14
CA PRO A 259 28.30 -7.79 10.14
C PRO A 259 28.27 -8.84 9.03
N THR A 260 29.44 -9.16 8.46
CA THR A 260 29.54 -10.09 7.34
C THR A 260 29.07 -11.50 7.68
N GLU A 261 29.26 -11.90 8.94
CA GLU A 261 28.94 -13.23 9.47
C GLU A 261 27.42 -13.45 9.58
N LEU A 262 26.61 -12.39 9.60
CA LEU A 262 25.15 -12.51 9.60
C LEU A 262 24.63 -13.22 8.35
N ALA A 263 25.34 -13.14 7.22
CA ALA A 263 24.95 -13.83 6.00
C ALA A 263 25.06 -15.37 6.10
N ASP A 264 25.83 -15.87 7.07
CA ASP A 264 26.05 -17.31 7.31
C ASP A 264 25.20 -17.86 8.46
N GLY A 265 24.45 -17.00 9.16
CA GLY A 265 23.60 -17.36 10.28
C GLY A 265 22.22 -17.88 9.86
N THR A 266 21.28 -17.82 10.79
CA THR A 266 19.86 -18.13 10.59
C THR A 266 19.06 -16.86 10.28
N PRO A 267 17.90 -16.96 9.59
CA PRO A 267 17.07 -15.78 9.34
C PRO A 267 16.67 -15.03 10.62
N ARG A 268 16.43 -15.77 11.72
CA ARG A 268 16.12 -15.18 13.03
C ARG A 268 17.28 -14.40 13.62
N GLU A 269 18.52 -14.86 13.46
CA GLU A 269 19.71 -14.12 13.90
C GLU A 269 19.92 -12.83 13.10
N VAL A 270 19.54 -12.81 11.82
CA VAL A 270 19.60 -11.58 10.99
C VAL A 270 18.50 -10.57 11.37
N LEU A 271 17.37 -11.04 11.89
CA LEU A 271 16.22 -10.22 12.27
C LEU A 271 16.23 -9.75 13.74
N ALA A 272 17.13 -10.29 14.56
CA ALA A 272 17.29 -9.96 15.99
C ALA A 272 18.08 -8.66 16.18
#